data_AF-A0A2N5CS35-F1
#
_entry.id   AF-A0A2N5CS35-F1
#
_cell.length_a   1.000
_cell.length_b   1.000
_cell.length_c   1.000
_cell.angle_alpha   90.00
_cell.angle_beta   90.00
_cell.angle_gamma   90.00
#
_symmetry.space_group_name_H-M   'P 1'
#
loop_
_entity.id
_entity.type
_entity.pdbx_description
1 polymer ?
#
loop_
_entity_poly.entity_id
_entity_poly.type
_entity_poly.pdbx_seq_one_letter_code
_entity_poly.pdbx_strand_id
1 'polypeptide(L)'
;MAALAAQKLQIIRTLVETAPDAALRSLELALANASGGALSTVRAIVEDETADRYVRNTILSPIAPLCQPRAADLPQFPRRALALLWIALKAEAPRQVAEGAARCNPWDLDNGAPDVFNQLCKIAARGLREPTRPEFEAVGRICDAEALADYLDLSIIVRNALPRLSEWVSRMNGERAASARLAYRDACAISGDAGPRMFEMLAAHLPEPWRILRVISAVMDRPNDRYLASSEVKAFGERMLADIEASIEHVRGFDLSGGQAAGREAAASAQRIANQLTEFEQAVDVAKDGPWGKRISKFKQAAAQAAEARMNAADKELSLALPSRPISMMGKMGGGKGVPKLDVAPDEALVRRATAALAFIEDLRPCAAQAGYGATRTKALEKLNQRLDQYIEDCLYVARTAEGGDPQIARAYLDIAAGYIVHTRDEKTAEIVRRRAVAAMAA
;
A
#
# COMPACT_ATOMS: atom_id res chain seq x y z
N MET A 1 20.97 -31.82 -36.11
CA MET A 1 20.64 -30.38 -35.93
C MET A 1 19.21 -30.15 -35.42
N ALA A 2 18.18 -30.86 -35.89
CA ALA A 2 16.79 -30.72 -35.40
C ALA A 2 16.61 -31.03 -33.90
N ALA A 3 17.28 -32.07 -33.37
CA ALA A 3 17.20 -32.42 -31.94
C ALA A 3 17.78 -31.34 -30.99
N LEU A 4 18.85 -30.66 -31.41
CA LEU A 4 19.46 -29.56 -30.64
C LEU A 4 18.56 -28.32 -30.63
N ALA A 5 17.82 -28.07 -31.71
CA ALA A 5 16.82 -27.00 -31.78
C ALA A 5 15.60 -27.31 -30.89
N ALA A 6 15.13 -28.56 -30.86
CA ALA A 6 14.05 -29.00 -29.98
C ALA A 6 14.42 -28.88 -28.49
N GLN A 7 15.64 -29.26 -28.12
CA GLN A 7 16.13 -29.13 -26.74
C GLN A 7 16.23 -27.66 -26.29
N LYS A 8 16.72 -26.77 -27.17
CA LYS A 8 16.75 -25.32 -26.90
C LYS A 8 15.35 -24.73 -26.76
N LEU A 9 14.40 -25.12 -27.61
CA LEU A 9 13.01 -24.70 -27.50
C LEU A 9 12.35 -25.18 -26.20
N GLN A 10 12.66 -26.40 -25.76
CA GLN A 10 12.17 -26.90 -24.48
C GLN A 10 12.70 -26.09 -23.29
N ILE A 11 13.99 -25.75 -23.30
CA ILE A 11 14.58 -24.87 -22.27
C ILE A 11 13.89 -23.50 -22.26
N ILE A 12 13.64 -22.92 -23.43
CA ILE A 12 12.94 -21.64 -23.56
C ILE A 12 11.51 -21.75 -23.01
N ARG A 13 10.78 -22.82 -23.34
CA ARG A 13 9.43 -23.05 -22.81
C ARG A 13 9.44 -23.15 -21.28
N THR A 14 10.38 -23.91 -20.69
CA THR A 14 10.53 -24.00 -19.23
C THR A 14 10.89 -22.66 -18.57
N LEU A 15 11.72 -21.85 -19.22
CA LEU A 15 12.06 -20.50 -18.74
C LEU A 15 10.83 -19.56 -18.79
N VAL A 16 10.03 -19.63 -19.85
CA VAL A 16 8.80 -18.84 -20.02
C VAL A 16 7.74 -19.26 -18.98
N GLU A 17 7.53 -20.56 -18.78
CA GLU A 17 6.60 -21.11 -17.78
C GLU A 17 6.97 -20.71 -16.34
N THR A 18 8.26 -20.53 -16.05
CA THR A 18 8.76 -20.18 -14.71
C THR A 18 8.96 -18.67 -14.50
N ALA A 19 8.87 -17.87 -15.58
CA ALA A 19 9.04 -16.42 -15.51
C ALA A 19 7.88 -15.73 -14.76
N PRO A 20 8.13 -14.65 -13.99
CA PRO A 20 7.08 -13.84 -13.40
C PRO A 20 6.32 -13.04 -14.48
N ASP A 21 5.05 -12.70 -14.22
CA ASP A 21 4.19 -12.01 -15.19
C ASP A 21 4.76 -10.68 -15.70
N ALA A 22 5.50 -9.94 -14.86
CA ALA A 22 6.15 -8.69 -15.27
C ALA A 22 7.29 -8.93 -16.30
N ALA A 23 8.02 -10.02 -16.15
CA ALA A 23 9.06 -10.42 -17.10
C ALA A 23 8.43 -10.88 -18.42
N LEU A 24 7.30 -11.62 -18.37
CA LEU A 24 6.57 -12.01 -19.58
C LEU A 24 6.04 -10.82 -20.36
N ARG A 25 5.45 -9.81 -19.71
CA ARG A 25 5.02 -8.57 -20.40
C ARG A 25 6.19 -7.82 -21.02
N SER A 26 7.33 -7.80 -20.35
CA SER A 26 8.55 -7.18 -20.89
C SER A 26 9.07 -7.94 -22.11
N LEU A 27 9.02 -9.28 -22.09
CA LEU A 27 9.38 -10.13 -23.21
C LEU A 27 8.40 -9.98 -24.39
N GLU A 28 7.09 -9.91 -24.13
CA GLU A 28 6.06 -9.67 -25.13
C GLU A 28 6.28 -8.32 -25.84
N LEU A 29 6.51 -7.24 -25.08
CA LEU A 29 6.83 -5.92 -25.64
C LEU A 29 8.13 -5.93 -26.44
N ALA A 30 9.17 -6.62 -25.96
CA ALA A 30 10.45 -6.72 -26.66
C ALA A 30 10.36 -7.54 -27.96
N LEU A 31 9.48 -8.54 -28.00
CA LEU A 31 9.27 -9.43 -29.15
C LEU A 31 8.19 -8.94 -30.12
N ALA A 32 7.46 -7.87 -29.80
CA ALA A 32 6.35 -7.34 -30.60
C ALA A 32 6.75 -7.03 -32.07
N ASN A 33 7.98 -6.58 -32.29
CA ASN A 33 8.53 -6.26 -33.62
C ASN A 33 9.43 -7.36 -34.21
N ALA A 34 9.61 -8.49 -33.51
CA ALA A 34 10.41 -9.58 -34.02
C ALA A 34 9.66 -10.28 -35.17
N SER A 35 10.25 -10.26 -36.37
CA SER A 35 9.72 -10.93 -37.56
C SER A 35 10.73 -11.93 -38.12
N GLY A 36 10.27 -13.17 -38.35
CA GLY A 36 11.04 -14.25 -38.97
C GLY A 36 11.96 -15.07 -38.04
N GLY A 37 12.22 -16.32 -38.45
CA GLY A 37 13.23 -17.20 -37.84
C GLY A 37 12.91 -17.72 -36.44
N ALA A 38 13.95 -18.01 -35.64
CA ALA A 38 13.79 -18.57 -34.29
C ALA A 38 13.07 -17.60 -33.32
N LEU A 39 13.18 -16.29 -33.53
CA LEU A 39 12.54 -15.29 -32.68
C LEU A 39 11.01 -15.27 -32.84
N SER A 40 10.47 -15.59 -34.02
CA SER A 40 9.02 -15.74 -34.17
C SER A 40 8.49 -16.98 -33.43
N THR A 41 9.28 -18.06 -33.32
CA THR A 41 8.91 -19.22 -32.50
C THR A 41 8.92 -18.89 -31.01
N VAL A 42 9.92 -18.14 -30.54
CA VAL A 42 9.96 -17.68 -29.14
C VAL A 42 8.81 -16.73 -28.84
N ARG A 43 8.51 -15.81 -29.76
CA ARG A 43 7.34 -14.93 -29.67
C ARG A 43 6.05 -15.73 -29.53
N ALA A 44 5.81 -16.73 -30.39
CA ALA A 44 4.63 -17.57 -30.30
C ALA A 44 4.53 -18.30 -28.93
N ILE A 45 5.64 -18.81 -28.39
CA ILE A 45 5.67 -19.44 -27.06
C ILE A 45 5.29 -18.43 -25.95
N VAL A 46 5.77 -17.18 -26.04
CA VAL A 46 5.46 -16.12 -25.07
C VAL A 46 4.02 -15.64 -25.20
N GLU A 47 3.50 -15.52 -26.42
CA GLU A 47 2.10 -15.16 -26.70
C GLU A 47 1.15 -16.24 -26.19
N ASP A 48 1.44 -17.53 -26.45
CA ASP A 48 0.67 -18.67 -25.95
C ASP A 48 0.64 -18.71 -24.42
N GLU A 49 1.80 -18.54 -23.76
CA GLU A 49 1.87 -18.52 -22.29
C GLU A 49 1.12 -17.31 -21.71
N THR A 50 1.29 -16.12 -22.31
CA THR A 50 0.59 -14.91 -21.88
C THR A 50 -0.92 -15.07 -22.01
N ALA A 51 -1.40 -15.65 -23.12
CA ALA A 51 -2.80 -15.96 -23.33
C ALA A 51 -3.32 -17.01 -22.33
N ASP A 52 -2.59 -18.10 -22.09
CA ASP A 52 -2.98 -19.12 -21.10
C ASP A 52 -3.08 -18.55 -19.68
N ARG A 53 -2.13 -17.69 -19.29
CA ARG A 53 -2.18 -16.99 -18.00
C ARG A 53 -3.32 -15.98 -17.91
N TYR A 54 -3.61 -15.28 -19.00
CA TYR A 54 -4.74 -14.36 -19.06
C TYR A 54 -6.06 -15.11 -18.86
N VAL A 55 -6.28 -16.22 -19.57
CA VAL A 55 -7.47 -17.07 -19.41
C VAL A 55 -7.56 -17.62 -17.99
N ARG A 56 -6.47 -18.19 -17.46
CA ARG A 56 -6.39 -18.68 -16.07
C ARG A 56 -6.77 -17.60 -15.07
N ASN A 57 -6.14 -16.43 -15.15
CA ASN A 57 -6.34 -15.34 -14.19
C ASN A 57 -7.74 -14.74 -14.30
N THR A 58 -8.35 -14.76 -15.48
CA THR A 58 -9.72 -14.31 -15.70
C THR A 58 -10.73 -15.29 -15.11
N ILE A 59 -10.57 -16.58 -15.39
CA ILE A 59 -11.45 -17.64 -14.87
C ILE A 59 -11.30 -17.76 -13.36
N LEU A 60 -10.08 -17.79 -12.83
CA LEU A 60 -9.82 -17.90 -11.39
C LEU A 60 -9.78 -16.53 -10.69
N SER A 61 -10.25 -15.46 -11.33
CA SER A 61 -10.25 -14.11 -10.76
C SER A 61 -10.83 -14.00 -9.35
N PRO A 62 -11.91 -14.72 -8.95
CA PRO A 62 -12.45 -14.60 -7.60
C PRO A 62 -11.44 -14.95 -6.50
N ILE A 63 -10.60 -15.97 -6.73
CA ILE A 63 -9.61 -16.47 -5.76
C ILE A 63 -8.20 -15.90 -5.99
N ALA A 64 -7.94 -15.28 -7.14
CA ALA A 64 -6.60 -14.88 -7.54
C ALA A 64 -5.89 -13.97 -6.52
N PRO A 65 -6.54 -12.97 -5.88
CA PRO A 65 -5.89 -12.16 -4.86
C PRO A 65 -5.55 -12.91 -3.57
N LEU A 66 -6.19 -14.04 -3.28
CA LEU A 66 -5.82 -14.89 -2.14
C LEU A 66 -4.51 -15.62 -2.40
N CYS A 67 -4.07 -15.75 -3.65
CA CYS A 67 -2.79 -16.36 -4.00
C CYS A 67 -1.64 -15.34 -4.07
N GLN A 68 -1.88 -14.08 -3.69
CA GLN A 68 -0.85 -13.03 -3.58
C GLN A 68 -0.36 -12.91 -2.12
N PRO A 69 0.82 -12.31 -1.86
CA PRO A 69 1.28 -12.10 -0.49
C PRO A 69 0.30 -11.22 0.28
N ARG A 70 -0.07 -11.68 1.47
CA ARG A 70 -0.98 -10.98 2.39
C ARG A 70 -0.38 -11.02 3.80
N ALA A 71 -0.97 -10.26 4.71
CA ALA A 71 -0.62 -10.39 6.13
C ALA A 71 -0.85 -11.83 6.60
N ALA A 72 0.02 -12.33 7.49
CA ALA A 72 0.07 -13.75 7.85
C ALA A 72 -1.22 -14.27 8.50
N ASP A 73 -2.01 -13.38 9.09
CA ASP A 73 -3.31 -13.63 9.73
C ASP A 73 -4.51 -13.64 8.76
N LEU A 74 -4.29 -13.30 7.50
CA LEU A 74 -5.32 -13.31 6.46
C LEU A 74 -5.31 -14.64 5.70
N PRO A 75 -6.48 -15.09 5.20
CA PRO A 75 -6.53 -16.22 4.28
C PRO A 75 -5.65 -15.97 3.06
N GLN A 76 -4.72 -16.89 2.82
CA GLN A 76 -3.82 -16.85 1.68
C GLN A 76 -3.43 -18.25 1.25
N PHE A 77 -3.17 -18.39 -0.05
CA PHE A 77 -2.67 -19.61 -0.67
C PHE A 77 -1.33 -19.34 -1.35
N PRO A 78 -0.49 -20.37 -1.56
CA PRO A 78 0.75 -20.19 -2.28
C PRO A 78 0.51 -19.65 -3.69
N ARG A 79 1.38 -18.74 -4.17
CA ARG A 79 1.31 -18.17 -5.53
C ARG A 79 1.18 -19.22 -6.65
N ARG A 80 1.80 -20.40 -6.46
CA ARG A 80 1.78 -21.51 -7.42
C ARG A 80 0.46 -22.26 -7.47
N ALA A 81 -0.44 -22.08 -6.50
CA ALA A 81 -1.72 -22.79 -6.43
C ALA A 81 -2.57 -22.56 -7.68
N LEU A 82 -2.67 -21.33 -8.19
CA LEU A 82 -3.42 -21.03 -9.41
C LEU A 82 -2.89 -21.78 -10.63
N ALA A 83 -1.57 -21.84 -10.78
CA ALA A 83 -0.93 -22.51 -11.91
C ALA A 83 -1.16 -24.02 -11.85
N LEU A 84 -0.98 -24.64 -10.68
CA LEU A 84 -1.22 -26.07 -10.49
C LEU A 84 -2.71 -26.42 -10.68
N LEU A 85 -3.61 -25.58 -10.15
CA LEU A 85 -5.05 -25.76 -10.34
C LEU A 85 -5.45 -25.68 -11.81
N TRP A 86 -4.83 -24.77 -12.56
CA TRP A 86 -5.05 -24.64 -14.00
C TRP A 86 -4.56 -25.86 -14.79
N ILE A 87 -3.41 -26.42 -14.40
CA ILE A 87 -2.90 -27.68 -14.96
C ILE A 87 -3.89 -28.83 -14.68
N ALA A 88 -4.38 -28.93 -13.44
CA ALA A 88 -5.36 -29.94 -13.06
C ALA A 88 -6.67 -29.80 -13.84
N LEU A 89 -7.16 -28.57 -14.03
CA LEU A 89 -8.35 -28.30 -14.85
C LEU A 89 -8.16 -28.66 -16.33
N LYS A 90 -6.98 -28.40 -16.90
CA LYS A 90 -6.65 -28.81 -18.28
C LYS A 90 -6.66 -30.33 -18.44
N ALA A 91 -6.19 -31.07 -17.43
CA ALA A 91 -6.20 -32.53 -17.43
C ALA A 91 -7.60 -33.14 -17.24
N GLU A 92 -8.40 -32.57 -16.34
CA GLU A 92 -9.71 -33.13 -15.97
C GLU A 92 -10.85 -32.68 -16.90
N ALA A 93 -10.83 -31.42 -17.36
CA ALA A 93 -11.92 -30.80 -18.11
C ALA A 93 -11.43 -30.01 -19.35
N PRO A 94 -10.69 -30.64 -20.28
CA PRO A 94 -10.05 -29.95 -21.41
C PRO A 94 -11.05 -29.23 -22.33
N ARG A 95 -12.27 -29.79 -22.51
CA ARG A 95 -13.31 -29.16 -23.34
C ARG A 95 -13.83 -27.86 -22.73
N GLN A 96 -14.11 -27.87 -21.43
CA GLN A 96 -14.56 -26.70 -20.69
C GLN A 96 -13.46 -25.63 -20.62
N VAL A 97 -12.19 -26.03 -20.50
CA VAL A 97 -11.07 -25.08 -20.58
C VAL A 97 -10.98 -24.44 -21.97
N ALA A 98 -11.11 -25.22 -23.05
CA ALA A 98 -11.11 -24.69 -24.41
C ALA A 98 -12.30 -23.73 -24.66
N GLU A 99 -13.50 -24.08 -24.18
CA GLU A 99 -14.67 -23.20 -24.24
C GLU A 99 -14.42 -21.91 -23.42
N GLY A 100 -13.89 -22.04 -22.21
CA GLY A 100 -13.55 -20.91 -21.36
C GLY A 100 -12.54 -19.96 -22.03
N ALA A 101 -11.51 -20.50 -22.67
CA ALA A 101 -10.55 -19.72 -23.43
C ALA A 101 -11.19 -18.99 -24.61
N ALA A 102 -12.05 -19.66 -25.38
CA ALA A 102 -12.76 -19.06 -26.52
C ALA A 102 -13.70 -17.92 -26.10
N ARG A 103 -14.28 -18.01 -24.89
CA ARG A 103 -15.19 -16.99 -24.32
C ARG A 103 -14.49 -15.95 -23.44
N CYS A 104 -13.17 -16.01 -23.33
CA CYS A 104 -12.36 -15.07 -22.54
C CYS A 104 -12.01 -13.81 -23.35
N ASN A 105 -12.99 -13.26 -24.08
CA ASN A 105 -12.83 -12.05 -24.87
C ASN A 105 -13.26 -10.83 -24.03
N PRO A 106 -12.43 -9.78 -23.89
CA PRO A 106 -12.76 -8.59 -23.09
C PRO A 106 -14.15 -8.00 -23.35
N TRP A 107 -14.58 -7.97 -24.62
CA TRP A 107 -15.88 -7.41 -25.03
C TRP A 107 -17.08 -8.25 -24.56
N ASP A 108 -16.90 -9.56 -24.39
CA ASP A 108 -17.97 -10.45 -23.93
C ASP A 108 -18.15 -10.40 -22.41
N LEU A 109 -17.10 -10.03 -21.67
CA LEU A 109 -17.12 -9.96 -20.20
C LEU A 109 -17.95 -8.79 -19.67
N ASP A 110 -18.20 -7.76 -20.50
CA ASP A 110 -19.07 -6.63 -20.15
C ASP A 110 -20.54 -7.05 -19.95
N ASN A 111 -20.97 -8.13 -20.61
CA ASN A 111 -22.32 -8.70 -20.46
C ASN A 111 -22.44 -9.71 -19.32
N GLY A 112 -21.39 -9.88 -18.51
CA GLY A 112 -21.29 -10.85 -17.45
C GLY A 112 -20.44 -12.06 -17.83
N ALA A 113 -19.89 -12.72 -16.81
CA ALA A 113 -18.98 -13.82 -17.02
C ALA A 113 -19.69 -15.07 -17.57
N PRO A 114 -19.10 -15.78 -18.54
CA PRO A 114 -19.59 -17.07 -19.02
C PRO A 114 -19.84 -18.10 -17.91
N ASP A 115 -20.91 -18.89 -18.04
CA ASP A 115 -21.24 -19.97 -17.09
C ASP A 115 -20.10 -20.99 -16.95
N VAL A 116 -19.36 -21.25 -18.04
CA VAL A 116 -18.23 -22.18 -18.04
C VAL A 116 -17.14 -21.77 -17.04
N PHE A 117 -17.00 -20.48 -16.70
CA PHE A 117 -16.04 -20.03 -15.68
C PHE A 117 -16.46 -20.52 -14.29
N ASN A 118 -17.75 -20.43 -13.97
CA ASN A 118 -18.32 -20.95 -12.73
C ASN A 118 -18.22 -22.48 -12.68
N GLN A 119 -18.48 -23.16 -13.81
CA GLN A 119 -18.37 -24.61 -13.90
C GLN A 119 -16.94 -25.10 -13.66
N LEU A 120 -15.93 -24.44 -14.23
CA LEU A 120 -14.52 -24.76 -14.00
C LEU A 120 -14.14 -24.60 -12.52
N CYS A 121 -14.61 -23.54 -11.83
CA CYS A 121 -14.39 -23.41 -10.37
C CYS A 121 -15.03 -24.55 -9.58
N LYS A 122 -16.25 -25.00 -9.94
CA LYS A 122 -16.91 -26.15 -9.30
C LYS A 122 -16.17 -27.47 -9.56
N ILE A 123 -15.68 -27.68 -10.79
CA ILE A 123 -14.86 -28.85 -11.13
C ILE A 123 -13.57 -28.85 -10.31
N ALA A 124 -12.92 -27.69 -10.18
CA ALA A 124 -11.73 -27.52 -9.36
C ALA A 124 -12.00 -27.83 -7.88
N ALA A 125 -13.07 -27.29 -7.29
CA ALA A 125 -13.45 -27.56 -5.91
C ALA A 125 -13.66 -29.06 -5.67
N ARG A 126 -14.43 -29.73 -6.54
CA ARG A 126 -14.63 -31.19 -6.46
C ARG A 126 -13.33 -31.97 -6.60
N GLY A 127 -12.47 -31.62 -7.57
CA GLY A 127 -11.19 -32.29 -7.79
C GLY A 127 -10.20 -32.13 -6.63
N LEU A 128 -10.30 -31.04 -5.87
CA LEU A 128 -9.50 -30.84 -4.66
C LEU A 128 -9.99 -31.70 -3.48
N ARG A 129 -11.32 -31.86 -3.32
CA ARG A 129 -11.91 -32.70 -2.26
C ARG A 129 -11.76 -34.19 -2.54
N GLU A 130 -11.90 -34.59 -3.80
CA GLU A 130 -11.82 -35.96 -4.26
C GLU A 130 -10.73 -36.08 -5.34
N PRO A 131 -9.44 -36.05 -4.97
CA PRO A 131 -8.36 -36.08 -5.93
C PRO A 131 -8.26 -37.46 -6.59
N THR A 132 -8.79 -37.56 -7.81
CA THR A 132 -8.65 -38.75 -8.68
C THR A 132 -7.47 -38.65 -9.64
N ARG A 133 -6.85 -37.46 -9.72
CA ARG A 133 -5.78 -37.09 -10.65
C ARG A 133 -4.54 -36.62 -9.89
N PRO A 134 -3.32 -37.01 -10.32
CA PRO A 134 -2.08 -36.59 -9.66
C PRO A 134 -1.85 -35.07 -9.69
N GLU A 135 -2.46 -34.35 -10.64
CA GLU A 135 -2.39 -32.90 -10.74
C GLU A 135 -3.14 -32.20 -9.60
N PHE A 136 -4.30 -32.71 -9.17
CA PHE A 136 -5.02 -32.18 -8.01
C PHE A 136 -4.31 -32.52 -6.69
N GLU A 137 -3.73 -33.72 -6.59
CA GLU A 137 -2.87 -34.06 -5.44
C GLU A 137 -1.68 -33.10 -5.31
N ALA A 138 -1.09 -32.67 -6.43
CA ALA A 138 0.02 -31.72 -6.41
C ALA A 138 -0.38 -30.36 -5.80
N VAL A 139 -1.64 -29.94 -5.95
CA VAL A 139 -2.18 -28.75 -5.27
C VAL A 139 -2.29 -29.02 -3.76
N GLY A 140 -2.85 -30.15 -3.35
CA GLY A 140 -2.99 -30.53 -1.93
C GLY A 140 -1.66 -30.71 -1.20
N ARG A 141 -0.55 -30.96 -1.90
CA ARG A 141 0.79 -31.01 -1.30
C ARG A 141 1.36 -29.64 -0.88
N ILE A 142 0.82 -28.54 -1.40
CA ILE A 142 1.36 -27.19 -1.13
C ILE A 142 0.44 -26.31 -0.29
N CYS A 143 -0.83 -26.68 -0.15
CA CYS A 143 -1.79 -25.95 0.68
C CYS A 143 -2.94 -26.84 1.12
N ASP A 144 -3.74 -26.33 2.06
CA ASP A 144 -5.00 -26.95 2.46
C ASP A 144 -5.99 -26.97 1.28
N ALA A 145 -6.20 -28.17 0.72
CA ALA A 145 -7.07 -28.38 -0.45
C ALA A 145 -8.55 -28.17 -0.12
N GLU A 146 -8.98 -28.54 1.09
CA GLU A 146 -10.37 -28.38 1.52
C GLU A 146 -10.70 -26.89 1.69
N ALA A 147 -9.81 -26.15 2.36
CA ALA A 147 -9.95 -24.71 2.48
C ALA A 147 -9.99 -24.02 1.11
N LEU A 148 -9.12 -24.40 0.17
CA LEU A 148 -9.13 -23.84 -1.19
C LEU A 148 -10.42 -24.18 -1.95
N ALA A 149 -10.93 -25.42 -1.82
CA ALA A 149 -12.19 -25.84 -2.41
C ALA A 149 -13.38 -25.01 -1.87
N ASP A 150 -13.39 -24.71 -0.58
CA ASP A 150 -14.42 -23.86 0.03
C ASP A 150 -14.45 -22.44 -0.56
N TYR A 151 -13.29 -21.84 -0.82
CA TYR A 151 -13.22 -20.54 -1.51
C TYR A 151 -13.65 -20.65 -2.98
N LEU A 152 -13.37 -21.77 -3.64
CA LEU A 152 -13.79 -22.00 -5.02
C LEU A 152 -15.31 -22.12 -5.15
N ASP A 153 -16.01 -22.70 -4.18
CA ASP A 153 -17.47 -22.77 -4.18
C ASP A 153 -18.14 -21.39 -4.13
N LEU A 154 -17.49 -20.41 -3.51
CA LEU A 154 -17.95 -19.03 -3.45
C LEU A 154 -17.70 -18.23 -4.75
N SER A 155 -16.99 -18.81 -5.72
CA SER A 155 -16.52 -18.09 -6.91
C SER A 155 -17.65 -17.44 -7.71
N ILE A 156 -18.82 -18.08 -7.84
CA ILE A 156 -19.95 -17.51 -8.57
C ILE A 156 -20.52 -16.27 -7.88
N ILE A 157 -20.65 -16.31 -6.56
CA ILE A 157 -21.18 -15.20 -5.76
C ILE A 157 -20.21 -14.04 -5.82
N VAL A 158 -18.92 -14.31 -5.60
CA VAL A 158 -17.87 -13.28 -5.63
C VAL A 158 -17.76 -12.69 -7.03
N ARG A 159 -17.72 -13.50 -8.09
CA ARG A 159 -17.66 -13.02 -9.48
C ARG A 159 -18.81 -12.07 -9.82
N ASN A 160 -20.02 -12.37 -9.36
CA ASN A 160 -21.18 -11.50 -9.55
C ASN A 160 -21.14 -10.24 -8.65
N ALA A 161 -20.43 -10.29 -7.53
CA ALA A 161 -20.26 -9.14 -6.64
C ALA A 161 -19.16 -8.17 -7.11
N LEU A 162 -18.10 -8.66 -7.75
CA LEU A 162 -16.92 -7.86 -8.12
C LEU A 162 -17.23 -6.60 -8.95
N PRO A 163 -18.07 -6.64 -10.01
CA PRO A 163 -18.39 -5.43 -10.78
C PRO A 163 -19.05 -4.32 -9.96
N ARG A 164 -19.72 -4.68 -8.86
CA ARG A 164 -20.47 -3.77 -7.98
C ARG A 164 -19.66 -3.35 -6.74
N LEU A 165 -18.55 -4.01 -6.47
CA LEU A 165 -17.79 -3.86 -5.23
C LEU A 165 -17.30 -2.43 -5.02
N SER A 166 -16.83 -1.76 -6.08
CA SER A 166 -16.37 -0.37 -6.03
C SER A 166 -17.49 0.59 -5.60
N GLU A 167 -18.71 0.36 -6.07
CA GLU A 167 -19.88 1.15 -5.67
C GLU A 167 -20.34 0.83 -4.25
N TRP A 168 -20.29 -0.45 -3.85
CA TRP A 168 -20.62 -0.88 -2.50
C TRP A 168 -19.75 -0.16 -1.46
N VAL A 169 -18.44 -0.04 -1.71
CA VAL A 169 -17.54 0.64 -0.75
C VAL A 169 -17.60 2.17 -0.82
N SER A 170 -17.92 2.75 -1.98
CA SER A 170 -17.83 4.21 -2.19
C SER A 170 -19.16 4.96 -2.03
N ARG A 171 -20.30 4.37 -2.43
CA ARG A 171 -21.61 5.04 -2.51
C ARG A 171 -22.74 4.14 -1.99
N MET A 172 -22.57 3.55 -0.80
CA MET A 172 -23.58 2.63 -0.26
C MET A 172 -24.97 3.28 -0.13
N ASN A 173 -26.00 2.60 -0.64
CA ASN A 173 -27.42 2.99 -0.54
C ASN A 173 -28.30 1.74 -0.31
N GLY A 174 -29.62 1.92 -0.18
CA GLY A 174 -30.54 0.81 0.12
C GLY A 174 -30.55 -0.32 -0.92
N GLU A 175 -30.52 0.01 -2.21
CA GLU A 175 -30.50 -0.97 -3.30
C GLU A 175 -29.18 -1.77 -3.31
N ARG A 176 -28.04 -1.07 -3.18
CA ARG A 176 -26.72 -1.69 -3.08
C ARG A 176 -26.60 -2.57 -1.83
N ALA A 177 -27.16 -2.13 -0.70
CA ALA A 177 -27.21 -2.92 0.52
C ALA A 177 -28.05 -4.19 0.34
N ALA A 178 -29.23 -4.10 -0.29
CA ALA A 178 -30.06 -5.26 -0.61
C ALA A 178 -29.34 -6.26 -1.52
N SER A 179 -28.62 -5.75 -2.53
CA SER A 179 -27.78 -6.57 -3.40
C SER A 179 -26.64 -7.27 -2.66
N ALA A 180 -25.97 -6.59 -1.72
CA ALA A 180 -24.92 -7.19 -0.90
C ALA A 180 -25.48 -8.23 0.08
N ARG A 181 -26.65 -7.97 0.68
CA ARG A 181 -27.37 -8.90 1.55
C ARG A 181 -27.77 -10.18 0.83
N LEU A 182 -28.24 -10.06 -0.41
CA LEU A 182 -28.56 -11.21 -1.25
C LEU A 182 -27.32 -12.08 -1.46
N ALA A 183 -26.19 -11.48 -1.87
CA ALA A 183 -24.94 -12.20 -2.06
C ALA A 183 -24.45 -12.88 -0.76
N TYR A 184 -24.54 -12.19 0.38
CA TYR A 184 -24.21 -12.77 1.68
C TYR A 184 -25.09 -13.96 2.05
N ARG A 185 -26.41 -13.82 1.87
CA ARG A 185 -27.37 -14.90 2.14
C ARG A 185 -27.10 -16.11 1.25
N ASP A 186 -26.80 -15.89 -0.03
CA ASP A 186 -26.47 -16.96 -0.96
C ASP A 186 -25.15 -17.65 -0.56
N ALA A 187 -24.20 -16.93 0.03
CA ALA A 187 -22.97 -17.51 0.56
C ALA A 187 -23.25 -18.37 1.79
N CYS A 188 -24.00 -17.85 2.78
CA CYS A 188 -24.38 -18.61 3.97
C CYS A 188 -25.23 -19.86 3.66
N ALA A 189 -25.90 -19.91 2.50
CA ALA A 189 -26.61 -21.10 2.05
C ALA A 189 -25.67 -22.23 1.58
N ILE A 190 -24.40 -21.93 1.29
CA ILE A 190 -23.38 -22.94 0.92
C ILE A 190 -22.84 -23.62 2.18
N SER A 191 -22.41 -22.86 3.18
CA SER A 191 -21.96 -23.39 4.48
C SER A 191 -22.00 -22.30 5.57
N GLY A 192 -21.91 -22.71 6.85
CA GLY A 192 -21.97 -21.79 7.99
C GLY A 192 -20.89 -20.71 7.94
N ASP A 193 -19.66 -21.06 7.55
CA ASP A 193 -18.51 -20.14 7.53
C ASP A 193 -18.33 -19.41 6.18
N ALA A 194 -19.22 -19.65 5.21
CA ALA A 194 -19.09 -19.10 3.86
C ALA A 194 -19.31 -17.58 3.80
N GLY A 195 -20.12 -17.02 4.71
CA GLY A 195 -20.36 -15.58 4.81
C GLY A 195 -19.08 -14.78 5.06
N PRO A 196 -18.35 -15.02 6.16
CA PRO A 196 -17.04 -14.43 6.43
C PRO A 196 -16.03 -14.65 5.30
N ARG A 197 -15.96 -15.86 4.73
CA ARG A 197 -15.05 -16.19 3.62
C ARG A 197 -15.34 -15.37 2.36
N MET A 198 -16.62 -15.13 2.04
CA MET A 198 -17.00 -14.23 0.96
C MET A 198 -16.47 -12.82 1.20
N PHE A 199 -16.57 -12.29 2.42
CA PHE A 199 -16.01 -10.98 2.75
C PHE A 199 -14.48 -10.96 2.64
N GLU A 200 -13.78 -12.03 3.03
CA GLU A 200 -12.33 -12.14 2.85
C GLU A 200 -11.94 -12.10 1.37
N MET A 201 -12.67 -12.81 0.51
CA MET A 201 -12.46 -12.76 -0.94
C MET A 201 -12.66 -11.34 -1.47
N LEU A 202 -13.77 -10.68 -1.14
CA LEU A 202 -14.05 -9.32 -1.61
C LEU A 202 -13.04 -8.31 -1.08
N ALA A 203 -12.66 -8.40 0.20
CA ALA A 203 -11.64 -7.55 0.80
C ALA A 203 -10.29 -7.70 0.09
N ALA A 204 -9.97 -8.90 -0.41
CA ALA A 204 -8.75 -9.16 -1.15
C ALA A 204 -8.67 -8.43 -2.49
N HIS A 205 -9.80 -8.03 -3.08
CA HIS A 205 -9.89 -7.23 -4.30
C HIS A 205 -9.84 -5.72 -4.06
N LEU A 206 -9.85 -5.26 -2.81
CA LEU A 206 -9.82 -3.83 -2.48
C LEU A 206 -8.38 -3.33 -2.30
N PRO A 207 -8.03 -2.13 -2.79
CA PRO A 207 -6.75 -1.47 -2.48
C PRO A 207 -6.56 -1.27 -0.97
N GLU A 208 -7.67 -1.03 -0.27
CA GLU A 208 -7.74 -0.89 1.18
C GLU A 208 -8.71 -1.95 1.71
N PRO A 209 -8.23 -3.15 2.07
CA PRO A 209 -9.07 -4.29 2.45
C PRO A 209 -10.04 -3.98 3.58
N TRP A 210 -9.64 -3.10 4.49
CA TRP A 210 -10.41 -2.72 5.67
C TRP A 210 -11.71 -1.95 5.31
N ARG A 211 -11.84 -1.42 4.09
CA ARG A 211 -13.09 -0.79 3.59
C ARG A 211 -14.26 -1.78 3.46
N ILE A 212 -13.98 -3.08 3.49
CA ILE A 212 -15.01 -4.12 3.50
C ILE A 212 -15.97 -3.97 4.68
N LEU A 213 -15.55 -3.35 5.79
CA LEU A 213 -16.43 -3.08 6.94
C LEU A 213 -17.69 -2.31 6.56
N ARG A 214 -17.65 -1.42 5.55
CA ARG A 214 -18.86 -0.74 5.04
C ARG A 214 -19.87 -1.73 4.45
N VAL A 215 -19.39 -2.73 3.72
CA VAL A 215 -20.24 -3.77 3.12
C VAL A 215 -20.80 -4.67 4.21
N ILE A 216 -19.95 -5.10 5.15
CA ILE A 216 -20.36 -5.91 6.30
C ILE A 216 -21.46 -5.19 7.09
N SER A 217 -21.24 -3.90 7.42
CA SER A 217 -22.24 -3.09 8.11
C SER A 217 -23.56 -3.00 7.36
N ALA A 218 -23.53 -2.74 6.05
CA ALA A 218 -24.74 -2.67 5.25
C ALA A 218 -25.50 -4.00 5.20
N VAL A 219 -24.77 -5.12 5.11
CA VAL A 219 -25.34 -6.47 5.14
C VAL A 219 -26.03 -6.74 6.47
N MET A 220 -25.40 -6.35 7.57
CA MET A 220 -25.91 -6.55 8.94
C MET A 220 -26.86 -5.45 9.42
N ASP A 221 -27.31 -4.57 8.52
CA ASP A 221 -28.22 -3.43 8.79
C ASP A 221 -27.73 -2.44 9.85
N ARG A 222 -26.47 -2.01 9.71
CA ARG A 222 -25.76 -1.09 10.62
C ARG A 222 -25.81 -1.54 12.08
N PRO A 223 -25.21 -2.69 12.38
CA PRO A 223 -25.18 -3.21 13.74
C PRO A 223 -24.33 -2.32 14.64
N ASN A 224 -24.63 -2.38 15.94
CA ASN A 224 -23.77 -1.79 16.96
C ASN A 224 -22.49 -2.62 17.17
N ASP A 225 -21.48 -1.98 17.78
CA ASP A 225 -20.18 -2.59 18.03
C ASP A 225 -20.25 -3.84 18.93
N ARG A 226 -21.19 -3.90 19.88
CA ARG A 226 -21.42 -5.09 20.73
C ARG A 226 -21.82 -6.31 19.92
N TYR A 227 -22.76 -6.14 18.99
CA TYR A 227 -23.22 -7.23 18.14
C TYR A 227 -22.09 -7.75 17.24
N LEU A 228 -21.39 -6.84 16.55
CA LEU A 228 -20.26 -7.22 15.70
C LEU A 228 -19.12 -7.88 16.46
N ALA A 229 -18.83 -7.43 17.69
CA ALA A 229 -17.79 -8.02 18.51
C ALA A 229 -18.12 -9.44 19.00
N SER A 230 -19.38 -9.86 18.91
CA SER A 230 -19.84 -11.22 19.24
C SER A 230 -20.15 -12.10 18.02
N SER A 231 -20.03 -11.57 16.80
CA SER A 231 -20.37 -12.31 15.58
C SER A 231 -19.15 -12.91 14.89
N GLU A 232 -19.40 -13.74 13.87
CA GLU A 232 -18.39 -14.33 13.00
C GLU A 232 -17.52 -13.29 12.26
N VAL A 233 -18.01 -12.07 12.08
CA VAL A 233 -17.27 -10.97 11.43
C VAL A 233 -16.42 -10.14 12.40
N LYS A 234 -16.34 -10.51 13.69
CA LYS A 234 -15.50 -9.86 14.69
C LYS A 234 -14.06 -9.66 14.20
N ALA A 235 -13.51 -10.67 13.54
CA ALA A 235 -12.12 -10.68 13.07
C ALA A 235 -11.79 -9.48 12.17
N PHE A 236 -12.75 -8.99 11.37
CA PHE A 236 -12.55 -7.83 10.50
C PHE A 236 -12.35 -6.54 11.30
N GLY A 237 -13.15 -6.34 12.35
CA GLY A 237 -13.01 -5.19 13.24
C GLY A 237 -11.70 -5.27 14.04
N GLU A 238 -11.41 -6.43 14.63
CA GLU A 238 -10.18 -6.63 15.42
C GLU A 238 -8.91 -6.42 14.59
N ARG A 239 -8.86 -6.89 13.34
CA ARG A 239 -7.71 -6.65 12.45
C ARG A 239 -7.53 -5.18 12.10
N MET A 240 -8.61 -4.45 11.83
CA MET A 240 -8.49 -3.00 11.60
C MET A 240 -7.97 -2.28 12.85
N LEU A 241 -8.45 -2.65 14.04
CA LEU A 241 -7.96 -2.07 15.29
C LEU A 241 -6.49 -2.41 15.57
N ALA A 242 -6.05 -3.62 15.24
CA ALA A 242 -4.65 -4.02 15.35
C ALA A 242 -3.75 -3.27 14.35
N ASP A 243 -4.20 -3.07 13.11
CA ASP A 243 -3.46 -2.29 12.10
C ASP A 243 -3.34 -0.80 12.49
N ILE A 244 -4.39 -0.22 13.09
CA ILE A 244 -4.33 1.13 13.67
C ILE A 244 -3.27 1.19 14.76
N GLU A 245 -3.25 0.22 15.68
CA GLU A 245 -2.28 0.18 16.78
C GLU A 245 -0.84 0.04 16.28
N ALA A 246 -0.59 -0.86 15.33
CA ALA A 246 0.72 -1.03 14.69
C ALA A 246 1.15 0.24 13.94
N SER A 247 0.22 0.89 13.23
CA SER A 247 0.50 2.14 12.52
C SER A 247 0.84 3.29 13.49
N ILE A 248 0.16 3.37 14.64
CA ILE A 248 0.47 4.37 15.68
C ILE A 248 1.88 4.14 16.23
N GLU A 249 2.26 2.88 16.47
CA GLU A 249 3.60 2.55 16.94
C GLU A 249 4.66 2.88 15.88
N HIS A 250 4.36 2.64 14.60
CA HIS A 250 5.25 3.06 13.51
C HIS A 250 5.45 4.58 13.49
N VAL A 251 4.40 5.38 13.58
CA VAL A 251 4.52 6.86 13.68
C VAL A 251 5.31 7.27 14.93
N ARG A 252 5.06 6.61 16.05
CA ARG A 252 5.78 6.87 17.31
C ARG A 252 7.25 6.52 17.21
N GLY A 253 7.61 5.50 16.44
CA GLY A 253 8.91 4.83 16.48
C GLY A 253 9.79 4.94 15.23
N PHE A 254 9.31 5.51 14.12
CA PHE A 254 10.07 5.48 12.86
C PHE A 254 11.49 6.05 12.98
N ASP A 255 12.40 5.43 12.23
CA ASP A 255 13.81 5.77 12.23
C ASP A 255 14.08 6.99 11.33
N LEU A 256 14.52 8.08 11.96
CA LEU A 256 14.93 9.30 11.26
C LEU A 256 16.16 9.07 10.38
N SER A 257 17.00 8.08 10.68
CA SER A 257 18.17 7.75 9.86
C SER A 257 17.81 7.20 8.47
N GLY A 258 16.58 6.72 8.29
CA GLY A 258 16.03 6.30 7.00
C GLY A 258 15.76 7.46 6.03
N GLY A 259 15.91 8.70 6.46
CA GLY A 259 15.79 9.88 5.59
C GLY A 259 14.38 10.14 5.09
N GLN A 260 14.28 10.79 3.92
CA GLN A 260 13.01 11.23 3.36
C GLN A 260 11.99 10.08 3.21
N ALA A 261 12.44 8.90 2.75
CA ALA A 261 11.56 7.76 2.54
C ALA A 261 10.87 7.31 3.84
N ALA A 262 11.63 7.18 4.93
CA ALA A 262 11.08 6.83 6.24
C ALA A 262 10.11 7.89 6.78
N GLY A 263 10.41 9.17 6.59
CA GLY A 263 9.51 10.28 6.95
C GLY A 263 8.17 10.23 6.20
N ARG A 264 8.21 10.01 4.88
CA ARG A 264 7.00 9.88 4.04
C ARG A 264 6.20 8.62 4.38
N GLU A 265 6.87 7.50 4.67
CA GLU A 265 6.21 6.26 5.08
C GLU A 265 5.48 6.42 6.41
N ALA A 266 6.10 7.08 7.40
CA ALA A 266 5.44 7.40 8.66
C ALA A 266 4.24 8.34 8.48
N ALA A 267 4.32 9.33 7.59
CA ALA A 267 3.18 10.20 7.28
C ALA A 267 2.04 9.43 6.60
N ALA A 268 2.36 8.49 5.71
CA ALA A 268 1.39 7.58 5.11
C ALA A 268 0.70 6.70 6.18
N SER A 269 1.43 6.23 7.20
CA SER A 269 0.83 5.54 8.35
C SER A 269 -0.13 6.47 9.12
N ALA A 270 0.23 7.73 9.34
CA ALA A 270 -0.66 8.71 9.99
C ALA A 270 -1.94 8.97 9.18
N GLN A 271 -1.84 9.07 7.85
CA GLN A 271 -2.99 9.18 6.96
C GLN A 271 -3.87 7.92 7.01
N ARG A 272 -3.26 6.73 6.99
CA ARG A 272 -3.96 5.45 7.10
C ARG A 272 -4.76 5.39 8.40
N ILE A 273 -4.17 5.76 9.54
CA ILE A 273 -4.87 5.79 10.83
C ILE A 273 -6.11 6.69 10.76
N ALA A 274 -5.97 7.90 10.23
CA ALA A 274 -7.09 8.84 10.10
C ALA A 274 -8.22 8.28 9.22
N ASN A 275 -7.86 7.67 8.09
CA ASN A 275 -8.83 7.04 7.18
C ASN A 275 -9.55 5.88 7.87
N GLN A 276 -8.81 4.95 8.50
CA GLN A 276 -9.39 3.79 9.19
C GLN A 276 -10.29 4.18 10.34
N LEU A 277 -9.91 5.15 11.18
CA LEU A 277 -10.74 5.63 12.27
C LEU A 277 -12.06 6.21 11.75
N THR A 278 -12.00 7.04 10.71
CA THR A 278 -13.18 7.62 10.07
C THR A 278 -14.10 6.54 9.52
N GLU A 279 -13.50 5.55 8.88
CA GLU A 279 -14.20 4.47 8.21
C GLU A 279 -14.85 3.51 9.20
N PHE A 280 -14.20 3.22 10.32
CA PHE A 280 -14.76 2.44 11.42
C PHE A 280 -16.00 3.13 12.00
N GLU A 281 -15.91 4.43 12.30
CA GLU A 281 -17.00 5.21 12.90
C GLU A 281 -18.18 5.43 11.95
N GLN A 282 -17.94 5.45 10.64
CA GLN A 282 -19.01 5.52 9.64
C GLN A 282 -19.67 4.16 9.39
N ALA A 283 -18.90 3.07 9.50
CA ALA A 283 -19.41 1.74 9.25
C ALA A 283 -20.15 1.17 10.48
N VAL A 284 -19.69 1.42 11.69
CA VAL A 284 -20.22 0.76 12.90
C VAL A 284 -20.86 1.79 13.83
N ASP A 285 -22.02 1.47 14.41
CA ASP A 285 -22.57 2.25 15.52
C ASP A 285 -21.79 1.94 16.80
N VAL A 286 -20.77 2.75 17.07
CA VAL A 286 -19.81 2.53 18.16
C VAL A 286 -20.31 3.18 19.44
N ALA A 287 -20.67 2.35 20.43
CA ALA A 287 -20.96 2.83 21.77
C ALA A 287 -19.69 3.25 22.51
N LYS A 288 -19.71 4.38 23.22
CA LYS A 288 -18.56 4.88 24.00
C LYS A 288 -17.98 3.85 24.97
N ASP A 289 -18.86 3.11 25.65
CA ASP A 289 -18.50 2.03 26.58
C ASP A 289 -18.65 0.63 25.97
N GLY A 290 -18.67 0.54 24.64
CA GLY A 290 -18.69 -0.71 23.91
C GLY A 290 -17.30 -1.36 23.80
N PRO A 291 -17.24 -2.60 23.28
CA PRO A 291 -16.00 -3.37 23.15
C PRO A 291 -14.92 -2.65 22.36
N TRP A 292 -15.30 -1.81 21.39
CA TRP A 292 -14.37 -1.11 20.51
C TRP A 292 -14.31 0.40 20.78
N GLY A 293 -15.37 1.02 21.30
CA GLY A 293 -15.43 2.47 21.52
C GLY A 293 -14.31 3.04 22.39
N LYS A 294 -13.96 2.37 23.49
CA LYS A 294 -12.83 2.80 24.35
C LYS A 294 -11.50 2.76 23.62
N ARG A 295 -11.28 1.74 22.77
CA ARG A 295 -10.05 1.59 21.98
C ARG A 295 -9.96 2.67 20.92
N ILE A 296 -11.03 2.94 20.19
CA ILE A 296 -11.10 4.00 19.16
C ILE A 296 -10.78 5.37 19.75
N SER A 297 -11.37 5.71 20.90
CA SER A 297 -11.06 6.97 21.59
C SER A 297 -9.58 7.06 22.00
N LYS A 298 -9.03 5.97 22.56
CA LYS A 298 -7.60 5.89 22.92
C LYS A 298 -6.70 6.02 21.68
N PHE A 299 -7.07 5.42 20.55
CA PHE A 299 -6.31 5.51 19.30
C PHE A 299 -6.29 6.93 18.73
N LYS A 300 -7.42 7.65 18.75
CA LYS A 300 -7.45 9.07 18.36
C LYS A 300 -6.46 9.90 19.16
N GLN A 301 -6.48 9.76 20.48
CA GLN A 301 -5.55 10.47 21.37
C GLN A 301 -4.09 10.05 21.11
N ALA A 302 -3.82 8.75 21.01
CA ALA A 302 -2.47 8.23 20.83
C ALA A 302 -1.87 8.60 19.46
N ALA A 303 -2.66 8.60 18.40
CA ALA A 303 -2.25 9.03 17.07
C ALA A 303 -1.88 10.51 17.04
N ALA A 304 -2.71 11.37 17.65
CA ALA A 304 -2.41 12.79 17.78
C ALA A 304 -1.12 13.01 18.58
N GLN A 305 -0.99 12.39 19.75
CA GLN A 305 0.22 12.50 20.58
C GLN A 305 1.49 12.02 19.84
N ALA A 306 1.41 10.92 19.10
CA ALA A 306 2.53 10.40 18.32
C ALA A 306 2.97 11.40 17.24
N ALA A 307 2.01 11.96 16.47
CA ALA A 307 2.31 12.98 15.47
C ALA A 307 2.90 14.25 16.11
N GLU A 308 2.30 14.76 17.20
CA GLU A 308 2.78 15.95 17.90
C GLU A 308 4.21 15.77 18.45
N ALA A 309 4.51 14.62 19.06
CA ALA A 309 5.86 14.33 19.54
C ALA A 309 6.89 14.40 18.41
N ARG A 310 6.57 13.85 17.23
CA ARG A 310 7.44 13.89 16.06
C ARG A 310 7.59 15.29 15.48
N MET A 311 6.51 16.07 15.41
CA MET A 311 6.58 17.47 14.98
C MET A 311 7.43 18.33 15.93
N ASN A 312 7.27 18.14 17.23
CA ASN A 312 8.05 18.87 18.25
C ASN A 312 9.54 18.49 18.22
N ALA A 313 9.86 17.24 17.88
CA ALA A 313 11.24 16.78 17.73
C ALA A 313 11.94 17.36 16.49
N ALA A 314 11.19 17.77 15.45
CA ALA A 314 11.77 18.28 14.20
C ALA A 314 12.65 19.53 14.40
N ASP A 315 12.31 20.40 15.35
CA ASP A 315 13.12 21.58 15.68
C ASP A 315 14.51 21.20 16.23
N LYS A 316 14.57 20.12 17.03
CA LYS A 316 15.83 19.58 17.55
C LYS A 316 16.66 18.99 16.41
N GLU A 317 16.06 18.19 15.54
CA GLU A 317 16.77 17.59 14.40
C GLU A 317 17.30 18.66 13.44
N LEU A 318 16.48 19.67 13.14
CA LEU A 318 16.90 20.83 12.36
C LEU A 318 18.05 21.58 13.06
N SER A 319 18.08 21.60 14.39
CA SER A 319 19.15 22.24 15.18
C SER A 319 20.48 21.51 15.16
N LEU A 320 20.43 20.19 15.04
CA LEU A 320 21.62 19.39 14.85
C LEU A 320 22.13 19.50 13.41
N ALA A 321 21.23 19.49 12.42
CA ALA A 321 21.59 19.62 11.01
C ALA A 321 22.11 21.01 10.63
N LEU A 322 21.60 22.07 11.27
CA LEU A 322 22.01 23.46 11.08
C LEU A 322 22.59 24.01 12.40
N PRO A 323 23.86 23.67 12.71
CA PRO A 323 24.48 24.00 14.00
C PRO A 323 24.80 25.48 14.11
N SER A 324 24.63 26.02 15.32
CA SER A 324 24.97 27.40 15.69
C SER A 324 25.85 27.40 16.94
N ARG A 325 26.82 28.32 17.01
CA ARG A 325 27.64 28.58 18.20
C ARG A 325 27.06 29.78 18.99
N PRO A 326 27.07 29.71 20.33
CA PRO A 326 26.63 30.85 21.14
C PRO A 326 27.59 32.02 20.97
N ILE A 327 27.07 33.24 20.81
CA ILE A 327 27.89 34.44 20.87
C ILE A 327 28.23 34.69 22.35
N SER A 328 29.46 34.37 22.77
CA SER A 328 29.99 34.88 24.03
C SER A 328 30.51 36.30 23.80
N MET A 329 29.61 37.30 23.89
CA MET A 329 30.07 38.67 24.09
C MET A 329 30.18 38.94 25.59
N MET A 330 31.36 39.39 25.98
CA MET A 330 31.72 39.91 27.30
C MET A 330 30.60 40.82 27.84
N GLY A 331 29.94 40.40 28.93
CA GLY A 331 29.21 41.32 29.82
C GLY A 331 27.69 41.24 29.93
N LYS A 332 26.95 40.38 29.20
CA LYS A 332 25.53 40.12 29.51
C LYS A 332 25.20 38.64 29.44
N MET A 333 25.03 38.02 30.62
CA MET A 333 24.44 36.70 30.77
C MET A 333 23.04 36.68 30.15
N GLY A 334 22.85 35.81 29.15
CA GLY A 334 21.53 35.36 28.68
C GLY A 334 20.95 36.16 27.51
N GLY A 335 21.15 35.68 26.27
CA GLY A 335 20.26 36.06 25.15
C GLY A 335 20.89 36.34 23.78
N GLY A 336 22.20 36.15 23.59
CA GLY A 336 22.81 36.31 22.26
C GLY A 336 22.30 35.26 21.28
N LYS A 337 21.66 35.70 20.17
CA LYS A 337 21.32 34.83 19.02
C LYS A 337 22.58 34.08 18.59
N GLY A 338 22.54 32.75 18.52
CA GLY A 338 23.69 31.97 18.08
C GLY A 338 24.00 32.24 16.61
N VAL A 339 25.29 32.32 16.25
CA VAL A 339 25.72 32.44 14.85
C VAL A 339 25.97 31.05 14.25
N PRO A 340 25.73 30.83 12.94
CA PRO A 340 26.02 29.57 12.28
C PRO A 340 27.45 29.09 12.54
N LYS A 341 27.60 27.79 12.76
CA LYS A 341 28.90 27.12 12.87
C LYS A 341 29.35 26.71 11.46
N LEU A 342 30.24 27.51 10.86
CA LEU A 342 30.65 27.41 9.45
C LEU A 342 32.15 27.10 9.30
N ASP A 343 32.71 26.37 10.26
CA ASP A 343 34.10 25.87 10.28
C ASP A 343 34.16 24.36 10.07
N VAL A 344 33.02 23.68 10.04
CA VAL A 344 32.88 22.24 9.86
C VAL A 344 31.87 21.98 8.76
N ALA A 345 32.19 21.05 7.85
CA ALA A 345 31.29 20.66 6.79
C ALA A 345 29.98 20.04 7.35
N PRO A 346 28.86 20.15 6.62
CA PRO A 346 27.60 19.54 7.04
C PRO A 346 27.72 18.03 7.25
N ASP A 347 27.16 17.54 8.36
CA ASP A 347 27.08 16.11 8.63
C ASP A 347 25.88 15.50 7.88
N GLU A 348 26.15 14.65 6.89
CA GLU A 348 25.14 14.01 6.06
C GLU A 348 24.12 13.19 6.87
N ALA A 349 24.52 12.57 7.98
CA ALA A 349 23.63 11.78 8.83
C ALA A 349 22.64 12.69 9.57
N LEU A 350 23.09 13.83 10.08
CA LEU A 350 22.22 14.83 10.70
C LEU A 350 21.30 15.48 9.67
N VAL A 351 21.83 15.76 8.48
CA VAL A 351 21.04 16.31 7.37
C VAL A 351 19.89 15.38 7.01
N ARG A 352 20.19 14.08 6.85
CA ARG A 352 19.22 13.03 6.54
C ARG A 352 18.12 12.91 7.59
N ARG A 353 18.49 12.98 8.88
CA ARG A 353 17.53 12.93 10.00
C ARG A 353 16.56 14.11 9.99
N ALA A 354 17.06 15.32 9.76
CA ALA A 354 16.19 16.50 9.63
C ALA A 354 15.29 16.41 8.38
N THR A 355 15.80 15.90 7.25
CA THR A 355 14.98 15.64 6.06
C THR A 355 13.84 14.67 6.36
N ALA A 356 14.09 13.59 7.11
CA ALA A 356 13.03 12.65 7.52
C ALA A 356 11.92 13.34 8.32
N ALA A 357 12.30 14.16 9.31
CA ALA A 357 11.35 14.89 10.14
C ALA A 357 10.53 15.91 9.34
N LEU A 358 11.15 16.64 8.41
CA LEU A 358 10.48 17.64 7.58
C LEU A 358 9.55 17.01 6.55
N ALA A 359 9.97 15.93 5.89
CA ALA A 359 9.12 15.17 4.96
C ALA A 359 7.88 14.59 5.64
N PHE A 360 8.02 14.13 6.89
CA PHE A 360 6.88 13.72 7.70
C PHE A 360 5.87 14.87 7.90
N ILE A 361 6.33 16.06 8.32
CA ILE A 361 5.46 17.23 8.55
C ILE A 361 4.77 17.71 7.26
N GLU A 362 5.50 17.69 6.15
CA GLU A 362 4.99 18.04 4.83
C GLU A 362 3.76 17.17 4.50
N ASP A 363 3.93 15.85 4.56
CA ASP A 363 2.95 14.86 4.11
C ASP A 363 1.80 14.63 5.12
N LEU A 364 1.88 15.18 6.33
CA LEU A 364 0.75 15.21 7.27
C LEU A 364 -0.39 16.16 6.85
N ARG A 365 -0.17 17.05 5.87
CA ARG A 365 -1.15 18.04 5.44
C ARG A 365 -2.56 17.48 5.19
N PRO A 366 -2.75 16.34 4.50
CA PRO A 366 -4.09 15.89 4.11
C PRO A 366 -4.95 15.38 5.28
N CYS A 367 -4.35 14.92 6.39
CA CYS A 367 -5.08 14.41 7.56
C CYS A 367 -5.06 15.34 8.78
N ALA A 368 -4.19 16.36 8.83
CA ALA A 368 -3.91 17.09 10.06
C ALA A 368 -5.14 17.76 10.71
N ALA A 369 -6.06 18.32 9.92
CA ALA A 369 -7.24 18.98 10.45
C ALA A 369 -8.20 17.98 11.13
N GLN A 370 -8.50 16.87 10.45
CA GLN A 370 -9.44 15.86 10.94
C GLN A 370 -8.86 15.06 12.11
N ALA A 371 -7.54 14.85 12.13
CA ALA A 371 -6.87 14.06 13.14
C ALA A 371 -6.50 14.84 14.42
N GLY A 372 -6.87 16.12 14.51
CA GLY A 372 -6.80 16.91 15.75
C GLY A 372 -5.45 17.58 16.06
N TYR A 373 -4.45 17.47 15.17
CA TYR A 373 -3.12 18.08 15.35
C TYR A 373 -2.79 19.17 14.33
N GLY A 374 -3.80 19.70 13.62
CA GLY A 374 -3.63 20.77 12.62
C GLY A 374 -2.98 22.04 13.19
N ALA A 375 -3.41 22.49 14.37
CA ALA A 375 -2.82 23.66 15.02
C ALA A 375 -1.35 23.43 15.42
N THR A 376 -1.03 22.23 15.91
CA THR A 376 0.35 21.85 16.27
C THR A 376 1.25 21.82 15.03
N ARG A 377 0.75 21.31 13.90
CA ARG A 377 1.47 21.34 12.61
C ARG A 377 1.77 22.77 12.16
N THR A 378 0.79 23.68 12.22
CA THR A 378 0.99 25.08 11.84
C THR A 378 2.06 25.75 12.71
N LYS A 379 1.98 25.58 14.05
CA LYS A 379 2.97 26.13 14.98
C LYS A 379 4.37 25.56 14.75
N ALA A 380 4.48 24.26 14.47
CA ALA A 380 5.74 23.62 14.15
C ALA A 380 6.36 24.23 12.88
N LEU A 381 5.58 24.39 11.81
CA LEU A 381 6.04 25.01 10.57
C LEU A 381 6.45 26.47 10.75
N GLU A 382 5.69 27.28 11.51
CA GLU A 382 6.06 28.67 11.83
C GLU A 382 7.43 28.73 12.52
N LYS A 383 7.64 27.90 13.54
CA LYS A 383 8.90 27.83 14.28
C LYS A 383 10.07 27.38 13.41
N LEU A 384 9.89 26.33 12.61
CA LEU A 384 10.91 25.81 11.69
C LEU A 384 11.28 26.86 10.63
N ASN A 385 10.28 27.55 10.08
CA ASN A 385 10.49 28.60 9.08
C ASN A 385 11.24 29.81 9.65
N GLN A 386 10.88 30.29 10.84
CA GLN A 386 11.62 31.38 11.51
C GLN A 386 13.10 31.04 11.71
N ARG A 387 13.37 29.78 12.09
CA ARG A 387 14.75 29.29 12.29
C ARG A 387 15.51 29.19 10.97
N LEU A 388 14.89 28.65 9.93
CA LEU A 388 15.47 28.57 8.59
C LEU A 388 15.78 29.96 8.04
N ASP A 389 14.85 30.90 8.11
CA ASP A 389 15.05 32.27 7.61
C ASP A 389 16.24 32.93 8.32
N GLN A 390 16.30 32.89 9.66
CA GLN A 390 17.42 33.46 10.42
C GLN A 390 18.75 32.81 10.02
N TYR A 391 18.81 31.47 9.94
CA TYR A 391 20.03 30.76 9.59
C TYR A 391 20.50 31.05 8.16
N ILE A 392 19.56 31.19 7.21
CA ILE A 392 19.84 31.54 5.82
C ILE A 392 20.42 32.95 5.73
N GLU A 393 19.83 33.94 6.40
CA GLU A 393 20.37 35.31 6.40
C GLU A 393 21.79 35.36 6.97
N ASP A 394 22.05 34.64 8.06
CA ASP A 394 23.37 34.60 8.69
C ASP A 394 24.40 33.91 7.78
N CYS A 395 24.04 32.83 7.09
CA CYS A 395 24.93 32.18 6.12
C CYS A 395 25.18 33.04 4.88
N LEU A 396 24.17 33.77 4.39
CA LEU A 396 24.31 34.70 3.27
C LEU A 396 25.26 35.86 3.60
N TYR A 397 25.24 36.33 4.85
CA TYR A 397 26.19 37.33 5.31
C TYR A 397 27.63 36.82 5.21
N VAL A 398 27.92 35.65 5.79
CA VAL A 398 29.26 35.04 5.76
C VAL A 398 29.71 34.72 4.33
N ALA A 399 28.81 34.24 3.47
CA ALA A 399 29.10 33.97 2.06
C ALA A 399 29.54 35.23 1.29
N ARG A 400 29.02 36.41 1.66
CA ARG A 400 29.34 37.69 1.02
C ARG A 400 30.58 38.37 1.60
N THR A 401 30.74 38.34 2.92
CA THR A 401 31.80 39.11 3.58
C THR A 401 33.05 38.30 3.86
N ALA A 402 32.95 36.96 3.81
CA ALA A 402 33.94 36.03 4.35
C ALA A 402 34.28 36.26 5.83
N GLU A 403 33.44 37.02 6.55
CA GLU A 403 33.61 37.28 7.98
C GLU A 403 32.80 36.30 8.80
N GLY A 404 33.45 35.57 9.72
CA GLY A 404 32.76 34.72 10.70
C GLY A 404 32.62 33.24 10.34
N GLY A 405 33.21 32.78 9.22
CA GLY A 405 33.27 31.37 8.80
C GLY A 405 33.83 31.17 7.40
N ASP A 406 33.86 29.92 6.92
CA ASP A 406 34.27 29.58 5.55
C ASP A 406 33.10 29.79 4.55
N PRO A 407 33.26 30.64 3.51
CA PRO A 407 32.24 30.88 2.49
C PRO A 407 31.79 29.62 1.74
N GLN A 408 32.67 28.64 1.52
CA GLN A 408 32.33 27.39 0.85
C GLN A 408 31.46 26.50 1.74
N ILE A 409 31.76 26.46 3.04
CA ILE A 409 30.93 25.76 4.02
C ILE A 409 29.57 26.47 4.17
N ALA A 410 29.56 27.81 4.19
CA ALA A 410 28.34 28.61 4.18
C ALA A 410 27.46 28.27 2.97
N ARG A 411 28.06 28.10 1.79
CA ARG A 411 27.34 27.68 0.58
C ARG A 411 26.71 26.31 0.72
N ALA A 412 27.45 25.31 1.23
CA ALA A 412 26.92 23.97 1.44
C ALA A 412 25.70 23.97 2.38
N TYR A 413 25.76 24.74 3.47
CA TYR A 413 24.63 24.91 4.39
C TYR A 413 23.45 25.67 3.77
N LEU A 414 23.68 26.65 2.89
CA LEU A 414 22.62 27.34 2.14
C LEU A 414 21.87 26.39 1.19
N ASP A 415 22.58 25.50 0.51
CA ASP A 415 21.97 24.50 -0.37
C ASP A 415 21.12 23.49 0.44
N ILE A 416 21.60 23.08 1.62
CA ILE A 416 20.83 22.22 2.56
C ILE A 416 19.58 22.95 3.08
N ALA A 417 19.73 24.20 3.54
CA ALA A 417 18.61 24.98 4.06
C ALA A 417 17.57 25.24 2.96
N ALA A 418 17.98 25.47 1.72
CA ALA A 418 17.07 25.54 0.58
C ALA A 418 16.33 24.22 0.36
N GLY A 419 17.01 23.07 0.48
CA GLY A 419 16.37 21.75 0.47
C GLY A 419 15.29 21.60 1.55
N TYR A 420 15.52 22.12 2.76
CA TYR A 420 14.52 22.12 3.83
C TYR A 420 13.32 23.03 3.57
N ILE A 421 13.53 24.16 2.92
CA ILE A 421 12.44 25.09 2.53
C ILE A 421 11.43 24.43 1.58
N VAL A 422 11.86 23.48 0.74
CA VAL A 422 10.95 22.71 -0.12
C VAL A 422 9.87 22.02 0.69
N HIS A 423 10.24 21.43 1.84
CA HIS A 423 9.32 20.71 2.71
C HIS A 423 8.41 21.63 3.55
N THR A 424 8.94 22.77 4.02
CA THR A 424 8.20 23.65 4.93
C THR A 424 7.35 24.71 4.22
N ARG A 425 7.70 25.04 2.96
CA ARG A 425 7.03 26.03 2.12
C ARG A 425 6.73 25.44 0.73
N ASP A 426 7.67 25.59 -0.20
CA ASP A 426 7.54 25.23 -1.61
C ASP A 426 8.89 25.36 -2.37
N GLU A 427 8.96 24.76 -3.56
CA GLU A 427 10.16 24.76 -4.42
C GLU A 427 10.55 26.17 -4.91
N LYS A 428 9.59 27.08 -5.16
CA LYS A 428 9.90 28.42 -5.66
C LYS A 428 10.63 29.23 -4.60
N THR A 429 10.22 29.12 -3.35
CA THR A 429 10.91 29.77 -2.22
C THR A 429 12.32 29.21 -2.04
N ALA A 430 12.51 27.90 -2.22
CA ALA A 430 13.82 27.27 -2.19
C ALA A 430 14.74 27.78 -3.32
N GLU A 431 14.23 27.92 -4.55
CA GLU A 431 14.98 28.49 -5.67
C GLU A 431 15.46 29.91 -5.39
N ILE A 432 14.65 30.75 -4.74
CA ILE A 432 15.04 32.12 -4.37
C ILE A 432 16.26 32.08 -3.44
N VAL A 433 16.28 31.19 -2.45
CA VAL A 433 17.43 31.02 -1.55
C VAL A 433 18.67 30.59 -2.33
N ARG A 434 18.55 29.60 -3.23
CA ARG A 434 19.67 29.14 -4.07
C ARG A 434 20.23 30.27 -4.94
N ARG A 435 19.37 31.09 -5.55
CA ARG A 435 19.77 32.26 -6.36
C ARG A 435 20.48 33.32 -5.51
N ARG A 436 19.95 33.64 -4.32
CA ARG A 436 20.58 34.57 -3.37
C ARG A 436 21.97 34.08 -2.94
N ALA A 437 22.12 32.78 -2.72
CA ALA A 437 23.39 32.16 -2.38
C ALA A 437 24.41 32.26 -3.54
N VAL A 438 23.98 32.17 -4.80
CA VAL A 438 24.88 32.36 -5.97
C VAL A 438 25.33 33.82 -6.05
N ALA A 439 24.39 34.76 -5.90
CA ALA A 439 24.69 36.18 -5.94
C ALA A 439 25.63 36.62 -4.80
N ALA A 440 25.49 36.05 -3.59
CA ALA A 440 26.35 36.36 -2.46
C ALA A 440 27.82 35.92 -2.67
N MET A 441 28.05 34.84 -3.42
CA MET A 441 29.41 34.32 -3.71
C MET A 441 30.10 35.03 -4.88
N ALA A 442 29.33 35.76 -5.70
CA ALA A 442 29.84 36.49 -6.86
C ALA A 442 30.17 37.96 -6.54
N ALA A 443 29.73 38.44 -5.37
CA ALA A 443 30.02 39.77 -4.83
C ALA A 443 31.24 39.69 -3.91
#